data_AF-I7ARM6-F1
#
_entry.id   AF-I7ARM6-F1
#
_cell.length_a   1.000
_cell.length_b   1.000
_cell.length_c   1.000
_cell.angle_alpha   90.00
_cell.angle_beta   90.00
_cell.angle_gamma   90.00
#
_symmetry.space_group_name_H-M   'P 1'
#
loop_
_entity.id
_entity.type
_entity.pdbx_description
1 polymer ?
#
loop_
_entity_poly.entity_id
_entity_poly.type
_entity_poly.pdbx_seq_one_letter_code
_entity_poly.pdbx_strand_id
1 'polypeptide(L)'
;MATKAANQLTLIDLTDAYSVILTNEAHTWIGDTDGVSGTQTATTQIMALCGSEQVSCSVGTITCPTGIAAVSDGKTPSPTVTITATSAVTAAGTITIPVLVDDGEITINKVFSYSIAFTGATGETGNGISKIETFYLTASASSGVTTSTSGWSTAPTATTTTNKYIWSYQKTTYTDGTTASSTPAIIGTHGATGATGATGETGNGVDSITTYYLTTSAGSGVTTSATGWSTTPTATTTTNKYIWSYQKITYTDGTSEASTPAIIGTHGATGATGAAGADGADAITLIITSSAGIIFKNTSIATTLTAHVYQGGTEVTGTALTALGTISWYKDGGTTAIATGQTLTISAGDVTNSASYTAQLEA
;
A
#
# COMPACT_ATOMS: atom_id res chain seq x y z
N MET A 1 26.97 43.01 -21.66
CA MET A 1 27.73 42.78 -20.41
C MET A 1 28.23 41.35 -20.45
N ALA A 2 29.33 41.05 -19.77
CA ALA A 2 29.87 39.71 -19.61
C ALA A 2 29.36 39.11 -18.30
N THR A 3 28.73 37.94 -18.37
CA THR A 3 28.31 37.19 -17.18
C THR A 3 29.54 36.59 -16.50
N LYS A 4 29.85 37.04 -15.28
CA LYS A 4 30.99 36.55 -14.47
C LYS A 4 30.66 35.29 -13.68
N ALA A 5 29.42 35.21 -13.20
CA ALA A 5 28.85 34.04 -12.54
C ALA A 5 27.33 34.05 -12.73
N ALA A 6 26.73 32.87 -12.75
CA ALA A 6 25.28 32.71 -12.82
C ALA A 6 24.84 31.47 -12.04
N ASN A 7 23.61 31.49 -11.57
CA ASN A 7 22.94 30.31 -11.02
C ASN A 7 21.44 30.38 -11.32
N GLN A 8 20.77 29.24 -11.32
CA GLN A 8 19.35 29.11 -11.58
C GLN A 8 18.72 28.19 -10.52
N LEU A 9 17.54 28.56 -10.06
CA LEU A 9 16.65 27.64 -9.36
C LEU A 9 15.29 27.59 -10.07
N THR A 10 14.55 26.51 -9.81
CA THR A 10 13.16 26.39 -10.24
C THR A 10 12.28 26.38 -9.01
N LEU A 11 11.30 27.26 -8.97
CA LEU A 11 10.20 27.21 -8.01
C LEU A 11 9.10 26.32 -8.57
N ILE A 12 8.57 25.45 -7.72
CA ILE A 12 7.41 24.59 -8.03
C ILE A 12 6.27 25.00 -7.10
N ASP A 13 5.13 25.36 -7.69
CA ASP A 13 3.89 25.62 -6.97
C ASP A 13 3.14 24.30 -6.74
N LEU A 14 2.87 23.95 -5.48
CA LEU A 14 1.96 22.84 -5.18
C LEU A 14 0.52 23.31 -5.37
N THR A 15 -0.03 23.05 -6.56
CA THR A 15 -1.48 23.09 -6.75
C THR A 15 -2.12 22.00 -5.90
N ASP A 16 -3.05 22.39 -5.02
CA ASP A 16 -3.82 21.45 -4.21
C ASP A 16 -4.74 20.59 -5.09
N ALA A 17 -4.95 19.34 -4.69
CA ALA A 17 -5.91 18.48 -5.35
C ALA A 17 -7.35 18.83 -4.92
N TYR A 18 -8.25 18.96 -5.90
CA TYR A 18 -9.67 19.06 -5.65
C TYR A 18 -10.27 17.68 -5.33
N SER A 19 -11.14 17.61 -4.32
CA SER A 19 -11.96 16.44 -4.04
C SER A 19 -13.41 16.84 -3.79
N VAL A 20 -14.35 15.96 -4.15
CA VAL A 20 -15.79 16.21 -3.99
C VAL A 20 -16.43 15.05 -3.25
N ILE A 21 -17.09 15.40 -2.14
CA ILE A 21 -17.81 14.48 -1.25
C ILE A 21 -19.30 14.79 -1.38
N LEU A 22 -20.10 13.73 -1.55
CA LEU A 22 -21.55 13.78 -1.39
C LEU A 22 -21.88 13.24 0.00
N THR A 23 -22.77 13.88 0.75
CA THR A 23 -23.24 13.33 2.04
C THR A 23 -24.05 12.04 1.87
N ASN A 24 -24.52 11.76 0.65
CA ASN A 24 -25.17 10.53 0.27
C ASN A 24 -24.83 10.18 -1.20
N GLU A 25 -24.23 9.02 -1.44
CA GLU A 25 -23.85 8.53 -2.78
C GLU A 25 -24.76 7.41 -3.30
N ALA A 26 -25.66 6.86 -2.47
CA ALA A 26 -26.60 5.83 -2.92
C ALA A 26 -27.88 5.75 -2.08
N HIS A 27 -29.02 5.45 -2.71
CA HIS A 27 -30.30 5.32 -2.02
C HIS A 27 -31.14 4.12 -2.51
N THR A 28 -31.82 3.44 -1.58
CA THR A 28 -32.78 2.38 -1.89
C THR A 28 -34.19 2.90 -1.65
N TRP A 29 -34.94 3.08 -2.72
CA TRP A 29 -36.35 3.46 -2.67
C TRP A 29 -37.21 2.31 -2.16
N ILE A 30 -38.30 2.61 -1.46
CA ILE A 30 -39.30 1.59 -1.10
C ILE A 30 -40.11 1.25 -2.35
N GLY A 31 -40.16 -0.04 -2.71
CA GLY A 31 -40.90 -0.51 -3.87
C GLY A 31 -42.21 -1.21 -3.51
N ASP A 32 -43.16 -1.15 -4.45
CA ASP A 32 -44.30 -2.08 -4.48
C ASP A 32 -43.89 -3.37 -5.22
N THR A 33 -44.76 -3.96 -6.04
CA THR A 33 -44.46 -5.13 -6.87
C THR A 33 -43.83 -4.80 -8.22
N ASP A 34 -43.96 -3.55 -8.69
CA ASP A 34 -43.71 -3.17 -10.08
C ASP A 34 -42.73 -1.99 -10.23
N GLY A 35 -42.61 -1.13 -9.21
CA GLY A 35 -41.65 -0.03 -9.20
C GLY A 35 -41.51 0.66 -7.84
N VAL A 36 -41.03 1.90 -7.85
CA VAL A 36 -41.00 2.77 -6.66
C VAL A 36 -42.42 3.10 -6.20
N SER A 37 -42.73 2.83 -4.93
CA SER A 37 -44.05 3.09 -4.37
C SER A 37 -44.31 4.60 -4.24
N GLY A 38 -45.18 5.14 -5.10
CA GLY A 38 -45.57 6.56 -5.09
C GLY A 38 -44.45 7.51 -5.51
N THR A 39 -44.38 8.68 -4.89
CA THR A 39 -43.29 9.66 -5.06
C THR A 39 -42.46 9.71 -3.78
N GLN A 40 -41.15 9.52 -3.91
CA GLN A 40 -40.19 9.54 -2.80
C GLN A 40 -39.05 10.51 -3.10
N THR A 41 -38.41 11.03 -2.05
CA THR A 41 -37.28 11.95 -2.19
C THR A 41 -36.11 11.56 -1.29
N ALA A 42 -34.90 11.83 -1.76
CA ALA A 42 -33.65 11.71 -1.03
C ALA A 42 -32.80 12.94 -1.33
N THR A 43 -31.95 13.36 -0.41
CA THR A 43 -31.06 14.50 -0.61
C THR A 43 -29.60 14.09 -0.48
N THR A 44 -28.74 14.85 -1.15
CA THR A 44 -27.31 14.91 -0.83
C THR A 44 -26.84 16.35 -0.84
N GLN A 45 -26.10 16.75 0.19
CA GLN A 45 -25.30 17.96 0.16
C GLN A 45 -23.96 17.65 -0.50
N ILE A 46 -23.40 18.64 -1.19
CA ILE A 46 -22.11 18.54 -1.86
C ILE A 46 -21.09 19.37 -1.07
N MET A 47 -19.91 18.80 -0.86
CA MET A 47 -18.75 19.51 -0.32
C MET A 47 -17.57 19.34 -1.26
N ALA A 48 -17.08 20.44 -1.80
CA ALA A 48 -15.82 20.50 -2.52
C ALA A 48 -14.70 20.93 -1.56
N LEU A 49 -13.57 20.24 -1.63
CA LEU A 49 -12.36 20.58 -0.88
C LEU A 49 -11.23 20.83 -1.88
N CYS A 50 -10.43 21.87 -1.63
CA CYS A 50 -9.12 22.06 -2.26
C CYS A 50 -8.07 21.77 -1.18
N GLY A 51 -7.36 20.65 -1.29
CA GLY A 51 -6.56 20.11 -0.20
C GLY A 51 -7.42 19.81 1.04
N SER A 52 -7.23 20.57 2.12
CA SER A 52 -8.04 20.48 3.35
C SER A 52 -9.09 21.58 3.50
N GLU A 53 -9.14 22.57 2.62
CA GLU A 53 -10.02 23.74 2.74
C GLU A 53 -11.30 23.54 1.94
N GLN A 54 -12.44 23.91 2.52
CA GLN A 54 -13.72 23.89 1.82
C GLN A 54 -13.81 25.06 0.85
N VAL A 55 -14.00 24.74 -0.43
CA VAL A 55 -14.17 25.73 -1.51
C VAL A 55 -15.61 25.77 -1.99
N SER A 56 -16.01 26.90 -2.57
CA SER A 56 -17.30 27.05 -3.23
C SER A 56 -17.44 26.08 -4.41
N CYS A 57 -18.62 25.49 -4.57
CA CYS A 57 -18.96 24.70 -5.74
C CYS A 57 -20.39 24.95 -6.21
N SER A 58 -20.67 24.62 -7.47
CA SER A 58 -22.01 24.64 -8.04
C SER A 58 -22.31 23.33 -8.78
N VAL A 59 -23.56 23.15 -9.20
CA VAL A 59 -24.03 21.90 -9.81
C VAL A 59 -24.42 22.15 -11.26
N GLY A 60 -23.84 21.37 -12.17
CA GLY A 60 -24.13 21.43 -13.59
C GLY A 60 -25.44 20.75 -13.95
N THR A 61 -25.77 20.72 -15.24
CA THR A 61 -26.97 20.06 -15.76
C THR A 61 -26.94 18.56 -15.45
N ILE A 62 -27.88 18.07 -14.63
CA ILE A 62 -28.03 16.65 -14.32
C ILE A 62 -29.01 16.02 -15.32
N THR A 63 -28.51 15.11 -16.16
CA THR A 63 -29.37 14.29 -17.03
C THR A 63 -29.94 13.12 -16.22
N CYS A 64 -31.27 13.04 -16.10
CA CYS A 64 -31.97 11.99 -15.35
C CYS A 64 -32.71 11.02 -16.29
N PRO A 65 -32.78 9.72 -15.95
CA PRO A 65 -33.67 8.77 -16.63
C PRO A 65 -35.14 9.01 -16.25
N THR A 66 -36.06 8.43 -17.03
CA THR A 66 -37.51 8.51 -16.77
C THR A 66 -37.85 8.10 -15.34
N GLY A 67 -38.67 8.92 -14.66
CA GLY A 67 -39.10 8.69 -13.28
C GLY A 67 -38.13 9.24 -12.22
N ILE A 68 -36.91 9.62 -12.58
CA ILE A 68 -35.98 10.35 -11.71
C ILE A 68 -35.96 11.83 -12.10
N ALA A 69 -35.95 12.71 -11.10
CA ALA A 69 -35.58 14.11 -11.25
C ALA A 69 -34.55 14.47 -10.17
N ALA A 70 -33.53 15.25 -10.52
CA ALA A 70 -32.53 15.74 -9.57
C ALA A 70 -32.35 17.25 -9.74
N VAL A 71 -32.54 18.00 -8.65
CA VAL A 71 -32.53 19.47 -8.68
C VAL A 71 -31.62 19.99 -7.57
N SER A 72 -30.66 20.84 -7.94
CA SER A 72 -29.83 21.58 -7.00
C SER A 72 -30.58 22.79 -6.45
N ASP A 73 -30.38 23.09 -5.16
CA ASP A 73 -30.90 24.30 -4.51
C ASP A 73 -30.10 25.57 -4.84
N GLY A 74 -29.02 25.45 -5.61
CA GLY A 74 -28.21 26.57 -6.09
C GLY A 74 -27.40 27.31 -5.02
N LYS A 75 -27.31 26.78 -3.79
CA LYS A 75 -26.59 27.45 -2.70
C LYS A 75 -25.07 27.22 -2.79
N THR A 76 -24.33 28.12 -2.16
CA THR A 76 -22.86 28.10 -2.06
C THR A 76 -22.46 28.29 -0.58
N PRO A 77 -21.34 27.71 -0.08
CA PRO A 77 -20.37 26.86 -0.78
C PRO A 77 -20.82 25.42 -1.01
N SER A 78 -21.86 24.97 -0.30
CA SER A 78 -22.35 23.58 -0.32
C SER A 78 -23.80 23.48 -0.82
N PRO A 79 -24.01 23.33 -2.14
CA PRO A 79 -25.34 23.09 -2.70
C PRO A 79 -25.90 21.75 -2.24
N THR A 80 -27.23 21.67 -2.17
CA THR A 80 -27.97 20.43 -1.89
C THR A 80 -28.73 20.00 -3.13
N VAL A 81 -28.49 18.77 -3.59
CA VAL A 81 -29.27 18.13 -4.65
C VAL A 81 -30.39 17.32 -4.00
N THR A 82 -31.62 17.60 -4.40
CA THR A 82 -32.80 16.79 -4.09
C THR A 82 -33.07 15.86 -5.26
N ILE A 83 -33.01 14.55 -5.02
CA ILE A 83 -33.36 13.50 -5.96
C ILE A 83 -34.78 13.04 -5.63
N THR A 84 -35.66 13.06 -6.62
CA THR A 84 -37.05 12.61 -6.55
C THR A 84 -37.21 11.39 -7.45
N ALA A 85 -37.80 10.32 -6.93
CA ALA A 85 -38.21 9.15 -7.70
C ALA A 85 -39.73 9.01 -7.71
N THR A 86 -40.28 8.53 -8.83
CA THR A 86 -41.71 8.19 -8.99
C THR A 86 -41.87 6.73 -9.40
N SER A 87 -43.10 6.22 -9.40
CA SER A 87 -43.45 4.85 -9.85
C SER A 87 -43.09 4.51 -11.30
N ALA A 88 -42.61 5.45 -12.11
CA ALA A 88 -42.00 5.16 -13.41
C ALA A 88 -40.58 4.54 -13.30
N VAL A 89 -39.98 4.54 -12.11
CA VAL A 89 -38.70 3.89 -11.83
C VAL A 89 -38.95 2.42 -11.45
N THR A 90 -38.62 1.51 -12.36
CA THR A 90 -38.88 0.06 -12.24
C THR A 90 -37.60 -0.78 -12.14
N ALA A 91 -36.42 -0.16 -12.17
CA ALA A 91 -35.13 -0.82 -12.06
C ALA A 91 -34.12 0.05 -11.29
N ALA A 92 -33.07 -0.60 -10.77
CA ALA A 92 -31.90 0.10 -10.25
C ALA A 92 -31.16 0.85 -11.37
N GLY A 93 -30.45 1.92 -11.00
CA GLY A 93 -29.74 2.76 -11.97
C GLY A 93 -28.81 3.77 -11.30
N THR A 94 -28.31 4.71 -12.10
CA THR A 94 -27.41 5.77 -11.65
C THR A 94 -27.76 7.10 -12.32
N ILE A 95 -27.43 8.20 -11.64
CA ILE A 95 -27.34 9.54 -12.25
C ILE A 95 -25.93 10.09 -12.03
N THR A 96 -25.44 10.88 -12.98
CA THR A 96 -24.18 11.62 -12.84
C THR A 96 -24.50 13.05 -12.45
N ILE A 97 -23.94 13.50 -11.34
CA ILE A 97 -24.02 14.87 -10.82
C ILE A 97 -22.70 15.57 -11.18
N PRO A 98 -22.67 16.50 -12.15
CA PRO A 98 -21.49 17.30 -12.45
C PRO A 98 -21.34 18.37 -11.37
N VAL A 99 -20.20 18.37 -10.67
CA VAL A 99 -19.87 19.39 -9.66
C VAL A 99 -18.81 20.30 -10.25
N LEU A 100 -19.14 21.59 -10.36
CA LEU A 100 -18.27 22.64 -10.87
C LEU A 100 -17.53 23.28 -9.69
N VAL A 101 -16.21 23.32 -9.76
CA VAL A 101 -15.32 24.00 -8.82
C VAL A 101 -14.42 24.97 -9.61
N ASP A 102 -13.74 25.86 -8.89
CA ASP A 102 -12.84 26.87 -9.49
C ASP A 102 -13.56 27.73 -10.55
N ASP A 103 -14.63 28.39 -10.12
CA ASP A 103 -15.58 29.18 -10.93
C ASP A 103 -16.12 28.52 -12.23
N GLY A 104 -15.98 27.19 -12.33
CA GLY A 104 -16.47 26.37 -13.44
C GLY A 104 -15.39 25.88 -14.40
N GLU A 105 -14.11 26.21 -14.18
CA GLU A 105 -13.01 25.68 -14.99
C GLU A 105 -12.83 24.16 -14.79
N ILE A 106 -13.13 23.65 -13.59
CA ILE A 106 -12.97 22.24 -13.24
C ILE A 106 -14.35 21.61 -12.99
N THR A 107 -14.65 20.52 -13.72
CA THR A 107 -15.86 19.70 -13.51
C THR A 107 -15.50 18.32 -12.99
N ILE A 108 -15.99 17.98 -11.80
CA ILE A 108 -15.83 16.67 -11.16
C ILE A 108 -17.17 15.95 -11.18
N ASN A 109 -17.25 14.84 -11.91
CA ASN A 109 -18.46 14.04 -12.05
C ASN A 109 -18.59 13.04 -10.88
N LYS A 110 -19.66 13.16 -10.09
CA LYS A 110 -20.02 12.21 -9.04
C LYS A 110 -21.17 11.32 -9.51
N VAL A 111 -21.10 10.03 -9.23
CA VAL A 111 -22.17 9.08 -9.55
C VAL A 111 -23.02 8.85 -8.30
N PHE A 112 -24.33 9.09 -8.40
CA PHE A 112 -25.30 8.71 -7.39
C PHE A 112 -26.05 7.45 -7.84
N SER A 113 -25.98 6.39 -7.04
CA SER A 113 -26.61 5.10 -7.37
C SER A 113 -27.98 4.96 -6.70
N TYR A 114 -28.92 4.28 -7.35
CA TYR A 114 -30.19 3.98 -6.72
C TYR A 114 -30.71 2.58 -7.03
N SER A 115 -31.49 2.04 -6.10
CA SER A 115 -32.09 0.71 -6.15
C SER A 115 -33.53 0.75 -5.61
N ILE A 116 -34.26 -0.35 -5.77
CA ILE A 116 -35.64 -0.50 -5.29
C ILE A 116 -35.69 -1.72 -4.36
N ALA A 117 -36.23 -1.54 -3.15
CA ALA A 117 -36.60 -2.63 -2.27
C ALA A 117 -38.05 -3.04 -2.57
N PHE A 118 -38.22 -3.93 -3.55
CA PHE A 118 -39.55 -4.44 -3.92
C PHE A 118 -40.23 -5.18 -2.76
N THR A 119 -41.54 -4.98 -2.64
CA THR A 119 -42.37 -5.72 -1.70
C THR A 119 -42.67 -7.11 -2.25
N GLY A 120 -42.32 -8.16 -1.50
CA GLY A 120 -42.63 -9.53 -1.88
C GLY A 120 -44.14 -9.81 -1.90
N ALA A 121 -44.57 -10.74 -2.75
CA ALA A 121 -45.96 -11.17 -2.78
C ALA A 121 -46.42 -11.71 -1.41
N THR A 122 -47.65 -11.38 -1.01
CA THR A 122 -48.29 -11.96 0.18
C THR A 122 -48.34 -13.48 0.04
N GLY A 123 -47.79 -14.20 1.01
CA GLY A 123 -47.81 -15.67 1.02
C GLY A 123 -49.22 -16.26 1.16
N GLU A 124 -49.38 -17.51 0.72
CA GLU A 124 -50.63 -18.25 0.89
C GLU A 124 -50.96 -18.49 2.38
N THR A 125 -52.24 -18.60 2.70
CA THR A 125 -52.72 -18.90 4.05
C THR A 125 -52.25 -20.29 4.50
N GLY A 126 -51.48 -20.36 5.59
CA GLY A 126 -50.97 -21.62 6.12
C GLY A 126 -52.05 -22.52 6.74
N ASN A 127 -51.93 -23.84 6.53
CA ASN A 127 -52.74 -24.87 7.19
C ASN A 127 -51.97 -25.44 8.40
N GLY A 128 -52.49 -25.23 9.61
CA GLY A 128 -51.85 -25.66 10.86
C GLY A 128 -52.18 -27.10 11.26
N ILE A 129 -51.49 -27.60 12.30
CA ILE A 129 -51.84 -28.87 12.95
C ILE A 129 -52.88 -28.60 14.05
N SER A 130 -53.97 -29.35 14.02
CA SER A 130 -55.06 -29.31 15.00
C SER A 130 -54.86 -30.33 16.13
N LYS A 131 -54.38 -31.55 15.83
CA LYS A 131 -54.21 -32.63 16.81
C LYS A 131 -53.13 -33.63 16.39
N ILE A 132 -52.41 -34.24 17.35
CA ILE A 132 -51.56 -35.42 17.14
C ILE A 132 -51.90 -36.47 18.21
N GLU A 133 -52.02 -37.74 17.81
CA GLU A 133 -52.24 -38.89 18.70
C GLU A 133 -51.20 -39.98 18.43
N THR A 134 -50.61 -40.56 19.48
CA THR A 134 -49.60 -41.63 19.37
C THR A 134 -50.17 -42.96 19.85
N PHE A 135 -49.89 -44.03 19.13
CA PHE A 135 -50.34 -45.39 19.39
C PHE A 135 -49.14 -46.34 19.56
N TYR A 136 -49.32 -47.39 20.36
CA TYR A 136 -48.31 -48.38 20.73
C TYR A 136 -48.84 -49.81 20.64
N LEU A 137 -47.92 -50.75 20.37
CA LEU A 137 -48.17 -52.20 20.30
C LEU A 137 -46.89 -52.97 20.67
N THR A 138 -46.91 -53.87 21.66
CA THR A 138 -45.81 -54.85 21.84
C THR A 138 -46.04 -56.07 20.96
N ALA A 139 -44.98 -56.55 20.29
CA ALA A 139 -45.08 -57.73 19.44
C ALA A 139 -43.81 -58.61 19.52
N SER A 140 -43.98 -59.90 19.23
CA SER A 140 -42.89 -60.83 18.94
C SER A 140 -42.30 -60.60 17.54
N ALA A 141 -43.10 -60.06 16.62
CA ALA A 141 -42.70 -59.78 15.25
C ALA A 141 -41.73 -58.59 15.17
N SER A 142 -40.60 -58.80 14.50
CA SER A 142 -39.64 -57.76 14.11
C SER A 142 -40.00 -57.06 12.80
N SER A 143 -41.12 -57.40 12.17
CA SER A 143 -41.62 -56.79 10.93
C SER A 143 -43.12 -57.03 10.72
N GLY A 144 -43.76 -56.29 9.80
CA GLY A 144 -45.09 -56.60 9.28
C GLY A 144 -46.30 -55.94 9.97
N VAL A 145 -46.08 -55.06 10.95
CA VAL A 145 -47.14 -54.34 11.67
C VAL A 145 -47.64 -53.12 10.88
N THR A 146 -48.96 -52.90 10.83
CA THR A 146 -49.62 -51.79 10.09
C THR A 146 -50.55 -50.96 10.99
N THR A 147 -50.96 -49.77 10.55
CA THR A 147 -51.98 -48.95 11.23
C THR A 147 -53.37 -49.62 11.31
N SER A 148 -53.64 -50.60 10.45
CA SER A 148 -54.86 -51.44 10.48
C SER A 148 -54.75 -52.69 11.38
N THR A 149 -53.58 -52.96 11.97
CA THR A 149 -53.39 -54.07 12.91
C THR A 149 -54.25 -53.84 14.17
N SER A 150 -55.00 -54.84 14.62
CA SER A 150 -55.83 -54.72 15.82
C SER A 150 -55.00 -54.67 17.11
N GLY A 151 -55.47 -53.94 18.11
CA GLY A 151 -54.83 -53.86 19.43
C GLY A 151 -53.98 -52.61 19.69
N TRP A 152 -53.95 -51.65 18.76
CA TRP A 152 -53.34 -50.34 19.01
C TRP A 152 -53.97 -49.64 20.23
N SER A 153 -53.11 -49.15 21.11
CA SER A 153 -53.47 -48.41 22.34
C SER A 153 -52.66 -47.13 22.43
N THR A 154 -53.16 -46.09 23.12
CA THR A 154 -52.40 -44.87 23.38
C THR A 154 -51.36 -45.00 24.52
N ALA A 155 -51.19 -46.20 25.09
CA ALA A 155 -50.23 -46.50 26.17
C ALA A 155 -49.26 -47.66 25.82
N PRO A 156 -47.94 -47.52 26.08
CA PRO A 156 -46.93 -48.54 25.77
C PRO A 156 -46.85 -49.68 26.80
N THR A 157 -46.19 -50.78 26.41
CA THR A 157 -45.95 -51.99 27.23
C THR A 157 -44.51 -52.47 27.07
N ALA A 158 -43.99 -53.28 28.01
CA ALA A 158 -42.57 -53.64 28.09
C ALA A 158 -42.15 -54.79 27.15
N THR A 159 -40.87 -54.82 26.75
CA THR A 159 -40.30 -55.97 26.03
C THR A 159 -40.07 -57.16 26.96
N THR A 160 -40.18 -58.35 26.40
CA THR A 160 -39.81 -59.61 27.07
C THR A 160 -38.90 -60.43 26.16
N THR A 161 -38.38 -61.55 26.65
CA THR A 161 -37.65 -62.51 25.80
C THR A 161 -38.51 -63.12 24.69
N THR A 162 -39.85 -63.01 24.76
CA THR A 162 -40.80 -63.39 23.70
C THR A 162 -41.19 -62.20 22.82
N ASN A 163 -41.70 -61.12 23.43
CA ASN A 163 -42.02 -59.87 22.75
C ASN A 163 -40.79 -58.94 22.82
N LYS A 164 -39.76 -59.26 22.04
CA LYS A 164 -38.47 -58.54 22.09
C LYS A 164 -38.55 -57.10 21.53
N TYR A 165 -39.70 -56.69 21.01
CA TYR A 165 -39.87 -55.45 20.25
C TYR A 165 -41.13 -54.69 20.69
N ILE A 166 -41.00 -53.37 20.83
CA ILE A 166 -42.10 -52.41 21.01
C ILE A 166 -42.28 -51.64 19.70
N TRP A 167 -43.52 -51.51 19.24
CA TRP A 167 -43.92 -50.76 18.06
C TRP A 167 -44.69 -49.49 18.43
N SER A 168 -44.56 -48.42 17.63
CA SER A 168 -45.36 -47.20 17.77
C SER A 168 -45.62 -46.51 16.42
N TYR A 169 -46.76 -45.81 16.28
CA TYR A 169 -47.07 -44.90 15.17
C TYR A 169 -47.86 -43.66 15.65
N GLN A 170 -47.94 -42.61 14.83
CA GLN A 170 -48.67 -41.35 15.13
C GLN A 170 -49.73 -41.03 14.08
N LYS A 171 -50.83 -40.36 14.47
CA LYS A 171 -51.85 -39.78 13.60
C LYS A 171 -51.94 -38.27 13.82
N THR A 172 -51.93 -37.50 12.73
CA THR A 172 -52.01 -36.03 12.72
C THR A 172 -53.30 -35.57 12.05
N THR A 173 -53.97 -34.57 12.61
CA THR A 173 -55.13 -33.87 12.02
C THR A 173 -54.78 -32.41 11.80
N TYR A 174 -55.11 -31.85 10.63
CA TYR A 174 -54.84 -30.46 10.24
C TYR A 174 -56.04 -29.54 10.46
N THR A 175 -55.84 -28.22 10.38
CA THR A 175 -56.90 -27.22 10.60
C THR A 175 -57.98 -27.19 9.52
N ASP A 176 -57.68 -27.69 8.31
CA ASP A 176 -58.66 -27.93 7.23
C ASP A 176 -59.48 -29.23 7.41
N GLY A 177 -59.20 -30.01 8.45
CA GLY A 177 -59.88 -31.28 8.74
C GLY A 177 -59.26 -32.52 8.06
N THR A 178 -58.20 -32.37 7.25
CA THR A 178 -57.47 -33.53 6.69
C THR A 178 -56.66 -34.27 7.76
N THR A 179 -56.29 -35.54 7.49
CA THR A 179 -55.48 -36.34 8.44
C THR A 179 -54.42 -37.20 7.76
N ALA A 180 -53.28 -37.39 8.43
CA ALA A 180 -52.17 -38.25 8.01
C ALA A 180 -51.75 -39.22 9.14
N SER A 181 -50.99 -40.27 8.84
CA SER A 181 -50.44 -41.20 9.87
C SER A 181 -49.06 -41.72 9.50
N SER A 182 -48.20 -41.95 10.50
CA SER A 182 -46.85 -42.49 10.32
C SER A 182 -46.85 -44.01 10.13
N THR A 183 -45.73 -44.54 9.64
CA THR A 183 -45.45 -45.97 9.66
C THR A 183 -45.04 -46.44 11.06
N PRO A 184 -45.37 -47.69 11.47
CA PRO A 184 -44.87 -48.29 12.71
C PRO A 184 -43.34 -48.57 12.72
N ALA A 185 -42.65 -48.43 13.87
CA ALA A 185 -41.21 -48.73 14.03
C ALA A 185 -40.80 -49.34 15.40
N ILE A 186 -39.62 -50.00 15.48
CA ILE A 186 -39.03 -50.73 16.65
C ILE A 186 -37.93 -49.91 17.39
N ILE A 187 -37.71 -50.14 18.70
CA ILE A 187 -36.87 -49.27 19.57
C ILE A 187 -35.84 -49.93 20.59
N GLY A 188 -34.76 -50.66 20.19
CA GLY A 188 -33.54 -50.91 21.08
C GLY A 188 -32.26 -51.72 20.59
N THR A 189 -30.98 -51.12 20.58
CA THR A 189 -29.59 -51.48 19.94
C THR A 189 -28.18 -50.90 20.53
N HIS A 190 -26.90 -51.12 19.99
CA HIS A 190 -25.49 -50.64 20.49
C HIS A 190 -24.13 -50.74 19.56
N GLY A 191 -22.87 -50.23 19.90
CA GLY A 191 -21.49 -50.36 19.17
C GLY A 191 -20.09 -49.73 19.73
N ALA A 192 -18.81 -49.94 19.19
CA ALA A 192 -17.41 -49.40 19.64
C ALA A 192 -16.04 -49.62 18.75
N THR A 193 -14.80 -48.99 18.98
CA THR A 193 -13.41 -49.17 18.27
C THR A 193 -12.03 -48.53 18.88
N GLY A 194 -10.76 -48.60 18.29
CA GLY A 194 -9.39 -48.03 18.77
C GLY A 194 -8.03 -48.08 17.87
N ALA A 195 -6.78 -47.55 18.26
CA ALA A 195 -5.46 -47.38 17.44
C ALA A 195 -3.99 -47.19 18.14
N THR A 196 -2.79 -46.96 17.43
CA THR A 196 -1.30 -46.96 17.90
C THR A 196 -0.15 -45.98 17.25
N GLY A 197 1.24 -46.15 17.39
CA GLY A 197 2.40 -45.17 17.06
C GLY A 197 3.95 -45.59 16.77
N ALA A 198 5.04 -44.70 16.75
CA ALA A 198 6.45 -44.86 16.10
C ALA A 198 7.84 -44.22 16.71
N THR A 199 9.00 -44.01 15.96
CA THR A 199 10.51 -43.87 16.40
C THR A 199 11.56 -42.81 15.73
N GLY A 200 12.95 -42.89 15.79
CA GLY A 200 14.05 -41.82 15.49
C GLY A 200 15.59 -42.13 15.04
N GLU A 201 16.64 -41.21 15.15
CA GLU A 201 17.93 -41.05 14.27
C GLU A 201 19.49 -40.91 14.77
N THR A 202 20.42 -40.02 14.23
CA THR A 202 21.91 -40.28 13.82
C THR A 202 23.23 -39.37 14.22
N GLY A 203 24.23 -38.93 13.33
CA GLY A 203 25.78 -38.76 13.58
C GLY A 203 26.74 -37.51 13.15
N ASN A 204 28.11 -37.63 12.89
CA ASN A 204 29.24 -36.57 12.98
C ASN A 204 30.57 -36.56 11.99
N GLY A 205 31.68 -35.72 12.12
CA GLY A 205 32.85 -35.39 11.13
C GLY A 205 34.41 -35.14 11.49
N VAL A 206 35.22 -34.25 10.77
CA VAL A 206 36.75 -33.95 10.61
C VAL A 206 37.36 -32.60 11.25
N ASP A 207 38.66 -32.18 11.04
CA ASP A 207 39.44 -30.99 11.60
C ASP A 207 40.21 -29.97 10.61
N SER A 208 41.49 -29.50 10.83
CA SER A 208 42.06 -28.12 10.52
C SER A 208 43.53 -27.94 9.93
N ILE A 209 44.09 -26.70 9.72
CA ILE A 209 45.27 -26.33 8.79
C ILE A 209 46.14 -25.05 9.19
N THR A 210 47.42 -24.82 8.73
CA THR A 210 48.36 -23.65 9.05
C THR A 210 49.48 -23.27 7.99
N THR A 211 50.13 -22.05 7.99
CA THR A 211 51.10 -21.46 6.99
C THR A 211 52.34 -20.65 7.54
N TYR A 212 53.48 -20.53 6.82
CA TYR A 212 54.77 -19.85 7.20
C TYR A 212 55.48 -18.98 6.10
N TYR A 213 56.44 -18.10 6.46
CA TYR A 213 57.20 -17.11 5.64
C TYR A 213 58.67 -16.83 6.06
N LEU A 214 59.57 -16.39 5.15
CA LEU A 214 60.98 -15.98 5.43
C LEU A 214 61.49 -14.89 4.47
N THR A 215 62.17 -13.84 4.96
CA THR A 215 62.76 -12.74 4.14
C THR A 215 64.30 -12.76 4.17
N THR A 216 64.97 -12.68 3.02
CA THR A 216 66.41 -12.93 2.85
C THR A 216 67.03 -12.21 1.65
N SER A 217 68.36 -12.13 1.57
CA SER A 217 69.12 -11.75 0.38
C SER A 217 69.29 -12.90 -0.64
N ALA A 218 69.00 -14.15 -0.24
CA ALA A 218 69.15 -15.33 -1.08
C ALA A 218 67.98 -15.52 -2.07
N GLY A 219 68.29 -15.43 -3.36
CA GLY A 219 67.34 -15.68 -4.47
C GLY A 219 67.16 -17.16 -4.85
N SER A 220 67.82 -18.09 -4.15
CA SER A 220 67.69 -19.54 -4.37
C SER A 220 68.16 -20.34 -3.13
N GLY A 221 67.84 -21.64 -3.07
CA GLY A 221 68.43 -22.58 -2.10
C GLY A 221 67.81 -22.66 -0.70
N VAL A 222 66.60 -22.13 -0.49
CA VAL A 222 65.92 -22.11 0.81
C VAL A 222 65.04 -23.35 1.03
N THR A 223 65.05 -23.91 2.25
CA THR A 223 64.27 -25.10 2.67
C THR A 223 63.47 -24.85 3.95
N THR A 224 62.57 -25.77 4.32
CA THR A 224 61.82 -25.70 5.61
C THR A 224 62.71 -25.77 6.85
N SER A 225 63.95 -26.25 6.71
CA SER A 225 64.96 -26.28 7.77
C SER A 225 65.82 -25.00 7.87
N ALA A 226 65.61 -24.01 7.00
CA ALA A 226 66.29 -22.72 7.10
C ALA A 226 65.89 -21.96 8.40
N THR A 227 66.83 -21.26 9.02
CA THR A 227 66.55 -20.48 10.23
C THR A 227 65.86 -19.15 9.90
N GLY A 228 64.83 -18.79 10.66
CA GLY A 228 64.14 -17.48 10.53
C GLY A 228 62.73 -17.53 9.93
N TRP A 229 62.15 -18.72 9.73
CA TRP A 229 60.73 -18.87 9.37
C TRP A 229 59.81 -18.25 10.45
N SER A 230 58.75 -17.58 10.00
CA SER A 230 57.76 -16.85 10.80
C SER A 230 56.37 -17.04 10.20
N THR A 231 55.29 -17.02 10.98
CA THR A 231 53.91 -17.00 10.42
C THR A 231 53.51 -15.62 9.87
N THR A 232 54.37 -14.60 10.06
CA THR A 232 54.17 -13.23 9.59
C THR A 232 55.32 -12.80 8.66
N PRO A 233 55.05 -12.33 7.42
CA PRO A 233 56.08 -11.89 6.48
C PRO A 233 56.68 -10.52 6.87
N THR A 234 57.91 -10.24 6.41
CA THR A 234 58.59 -8.93 6.63
C THR A 234 59.01 -8.31 5.29
N ALA A 235 58.97 -6.98 5.21
CA ALA A 235 59.20 -6.25 3.97
C ALA A 235 60.64 -6.41 3.43
N THR A 236 60.78 -6.45 2.09
CA THR A 236 62.10 -6.46 1.44
C THR A 236 62.78 -5.11 1.56
N THR A 237 64.10 -5.13 1.67
CA THR A 237 64.95 -3.93 1.63
C THR A 237 65.89 -3.99 0.43
N THR A 238 66.66 -2.91 0.23
CA THR A 238 67.76 -2.89 -0.74
C THR A 238 68.83 -3.96 -0.47
N THR A 239 68.90 -4.51 0.74
CA THR A 239 69.79 -5.61 1.15
C THR A 239 69.10 -6.97 1.10
N ASN A 240 67.96 -7.12 1.78
CA ASN A 240 67.20 -8.38 1.85
C ASN A 240 66.09 -8.35 0.81
N LYS A 241 66.41 -8.80 -0.40
CA LYS A 241 65.62 -8.56 -1.60
C LYS A 241 64.51 -9.58 -1.87
N TYR A 242 64.40 -10.71 -1.15
CA TYR A 242 63.49 -11.83 -1.47
C TYR A 242 62.67 -12.30 -0.25
N ILE A 243 61.44 -12.81 -0.47
CA ILE A 243 60.57 -13.43 0.56
C ILE A 243 60.14 -14.84 0.10
N TRP A 244 59.99 -15.83 1.00
CA TRP A 244 59.62 -17.25 0.75
C TRP A 244 58.41 -17.76 1.62
N SER A 245 57.71 -18.89 1.33
CA SER A 245 56.51 -19.43 2.10
C SER A 245 56.13 -20.96 1.97
N TYR A 246 55.45 -21.64 2.97
CA TYR A 246 54.89 -23.05 2.97
C TYR A 246 53.73 -23.39 4.00
N GLN A 247 53.07 -24.60 4.03
CA GLN A 247 51.83 -24.98 4.82
C GLN A 247 51.73 -26.41 5.52
N LYS A 248 50.69 -26.71 6.38
CA LYS A 248 50.40 -27.99 7.16
C LYS A 248 48.90 -28.29 7.56
N ILE A 249 48.39 -29.56 7.70
CA ILE A 249 46.94 -30.05 7.89
C ILE A 249 46.71 -31.08 9.06
N THR A 250 45.49 -31.27 9.66
CA THR A 250 45.09 -32.26 10.75
C THR A 250 43.62 -32.84 10.70
N TYR A 251 43.29 -34.01 11.33
CA TYR A 251 41.94 -34.69 11.39
C TYR A 251 41.38 -34.99 12.82
N THR A 252 40.08 -35.34 12.99
CA THR A 252 39.43 -35.71 14.28
C THR A 252 39.89 -37.04 14.90
N ASP A 253 40.56 -37.88 14.11
CA ASP A 253 41.28 -39.06 14.60
C ASP A 253 42.77 -38.77 14.92
N GLY A 254 43.26 -37.55 14.64
CA GLY A 254 44.55 -37.02 15.07
C GLY A 254 45.70 -37.00 14.04
N THR A 255 45.47 -37.31 12.77
CA THR A 255 46.53 -37.46 11.72
C THR A 255 46.89 -36.13 11.01
N SER A 256 48.10 -35.93 10.40
CA SER A 256 48.57 -34.63 9.81
C SER A 256 49.64 -34.64 8.68
N GLU A 257 49.73 -33.60 7.80
CA GLU A 257 50.61 -33.49 6.57
C GLU A 257 51.13 -32.04 6.23
N ALA A 258 52.14 -31.81 5.35
CA ALA A 258 52.77 -30.47 5.05
C ALA A 258 53.43 -30.26 3.62
N SER A 259 53.76 -29.00 3.22
CA SER A 259 54.22 -28.60 1.85
C SER A 259 55.61 -27.91 1.70
N THR A 260 56.04 -27.61 0.46
CA THR A 260 57.40 -27.11 0.07
C THR A 260 57.54 -25.58 -0.10
N PRO A 261 58.69 -24.95 0.25
CA PRO A 261 58.93 -23.50 0.12
C PRO A 261 59.04 -22.92 -1.31
N ALA A 262 58.52 -21.71 -1.53
CA ALA A 262 58.68 -20.93 -2.79
C ALA A 262 58.83 -19.41 -2.56
N ILE A 263 59.49 -18.67 -3.48
CA ILE A 263 59.63 -17.18 -3.45
C ILE A 263 58.30 -16.49 -3.77
N ILE A 264 57.98 -15.41 -3.05
CA ILE A 264 56.73 -14.63 -3.18
C ILE A 264 56.91 -13.11 -3.35
N GLY A 265 58.13 -12.56 -3.43
CA GLY A 265 58.31 -11.11 -3.69
C GLY A 265 59.76 -10.61 -3.83
N THR A 266 59.94 -9.45 -4.48
CA THR A 266 61.25 -8.81 -4.76
C THR A 266 61.27 -7.28 -4.57
N HIS A 267 62.42 -6.69 -4.21
CA HIS A 267 62.60 -5.23 -4.05
C HIS A 267 62.87 -4.49 -5.38
N GLY A 268 62.20 -3.36 -5.63
CA GLY A 268 62.32 -2.52 -6.84
C GLY A 268 63.27 -1.30 -6.69
N ALA A 269 63.30 -0.43 -7.71
CA ALA A 269 64.12 0.79 -7.73
C ALA A 269 63.27 2.07 -7.67
N THR A 270 63.79 3.12 -7.02
CA THR A 270 63.08 4.40 -6.79
C THR A 270 63.37 5.44 -7.87
N GLY A 271 62.32 6.10 -8.39
CA GLY A 271 62.42 7.23 -9.35
C GLY A 271 62.46 8.61 -8.66
N ALA A 272 62.75 9.66 -9.44
CA ALA A 272 62.83 11.05 -8.97
C ALA A 272 61.51 11.83 -9.09
N THR A 273 61.31 12.82 -8.21
CA THR A 273 60.09 13.65 -8.12
C THR A 273 60.19 14.92 -8.98
N GLY A 274 59.10 15.32 -9.65
CA GLY A 274 59.00 16.55 -10.44
C GLY A 274 58.63 17.80 -9.63
N ALA A 275 58.68 18.98 -10.28
CA ALA A 275 58.35 20.28 -9.67
C ALA A 275 56.83 20.57 -9.67
N ALA A 276 56.38 21.43 -8.74
CA ALA A 276 54.99 21.88 -8.63
C ALA A 276 54.66 23.04 -9.58
N GLY A 277 53.37 23.17 -9.94
CA GLY A 277 52.84 24.29 -10.74
C GLY A 277 52.50 25.53 -9.91
N ALA A 278 52.06 26.59 -10.59
CA ALA A 278 51.57 27.83 -9.95
C ALA A 278 50.06 27.77 -9.67
N ASP A 279 49.61 28.54 -8.68
CA ASP A 279 48.21 28.60 -8.26
C ASP A 279 47.32 29.33 -9.29
N GLY A 280 46.04 28.92 -9.35
CA GLY A 280 45.02 29.56 -10.19
C GLY A 280 44.42 30.81 -9.56
N ALA A 281 43.76 31.64 -10.37
CA ALA A 281 43.01 32.80 -9.89
C ALA A 281 41.74 32.39 -9.13
N ASP A 282 41.32 33.23 -8.18
CA ASP A 282 40.10 33.01 -7.37
C ASP A 282 38.85 32.81 -8.24
N ALA A 283 38.17 31.68 -8.05
CA ALA A 283 36.87 31.43 -8.66
C ALA A 283 35.82 32.40 -8.11
N ILE A 284 34.98 32.93 -9.00
CA ILE A 284 33.74 33.63 -8.64
C ILE A 284 32.58 32.64 -8.80
N THR A 285 31.77 32.46 -7.76
CA THR A 285 30.58 31.61 -7.79
C THR A 285 29.35 32.36 -7.30
N LEU A 286 28.17 31.94 -7.76
CA LEU A 286 26.88 32.51 -7.34
C LEU A 286 26.00 31.39 -6.81
N ILE A 287 25.36 31.61 -5.66
CA ILE A 287 24.40 30.70 -5.03
C ILE A 287 23.09 31.45 -4.83
N ILE A 288 21.95 30.80 -5.09
CA ILE A 288 20.63 31.37 -4.77
C ILE A 288 20.02 30.59 -3.61
N THR A 289 19.54 31.30 -2.59
CA THR A 289 18.69 30.76 -1.51
C THR A 289 17.25 31.27 -1.65
N SER A 290 16.29 30.59 -1.03
CA SER A 290 14.86 30.98 -1.02
C SER A 290 14.31 30.89 0.40
N SER A 291 13.63 31.94 0.87
CA SER A 291 13.12 32.01 2.24
C SER A 291 12.04 30.97 2.57
N ALA A 292 11.26 30.52 1.58
CA ALA A 292 10.23 29.49 1.71
C ALA A 292 10.64 28.13 1.10
N GLY A 293 11.92 27.94 0.74
CA GLY A 293 12.37 26.80 -0.04
C GLY A 293 11.98 26.91 -1.53
N ILE A 294 12.13 25.82 -2.28
CA ILE A 294 11.92 25.78 -3.75
C ILE A 294 10.66 25.02 -4.19
N ILE A 295 9.95 24.41 -3.24
CA ILE A 295 8.73 23.62 -3.46
C ILE A 295 7.74 24.02 -2.35
N PHE A 296 6.71 24.81 -2.68
CA PHE A 296 5.72 25.34 -1.73
C PHE A 296 4.45 25.79 -2.47
N LYS A 297 3.40 26.19 -1.74
CA LYS A 297 2.19 26.80 -2.33
C LYS A 297 2.43 28.28 -2.58
N ASN A 298 2.99 28.64 -3.74
CA ASN A 298 3.18 30.03 -4.09
C ASN A 298 1.85 30.76 -4.30
N THR A 299 0.79 30.06 -4.69
CA THR A 299 -0.59 30.60 -4.65
C THR A 299 -1.00 31.15 -3.27
N SER A 300 -0.44 30.65 -2.16
CA SER A 300 -0.77 31.09 -0.79
C SER A 300 0.28 32.00 -0.14
N ILE A 301 1.56 31.88 -0.50
CA ILE A 301 2.66 32.63 0.14
C ILE A 301 3.69 33.19 -0.85
N ALA A 302 4.25 34.34 -0.51
CA ALA A 302 5.42 34.91 -1.18
C ALA A 302 6.72 34.23 -0.71
N THR A 303 7.76 34.28 -1.55
CA THR A 303 9.14 33.95 -1.15
C THR A 303 10.12 35.03 -1.61
N THR A 304 11.22 35.20 -0.89
CA THR A 304 12.34 36.04 -1.31
C THR A 304 13.50 35.14 -1.73
N LEU A 305 13.92 35.28 -2.99
CA LEU A 305 15.15 34.70 -3.51
C LEU A 305 16.31 35.63 -3.17
N THR A 306 17.42 35.09 -2.65
CA THR A 306 18.64 35.85 -2.35
C THR A 306 19.82 35.26 -3.12
N ALA A 307 20.46 36.08 -3.95
CA ALA A 307 21.67 35.75 -4.70
C ALA A 307 22.92 36.17 -3.89
N HIS A 308 23.69 35.17 -3.50
CA HIS A 308 24.97 35.28 -2.79
C HIS A 308 26.11 35.10 -3.79
N VAL A 309 27.07 36.02 -3.81
CA VAL A 309 28.26 35.92 -4.64
C VAL A 309 29.46 35.62 -3.76
N TYR A 310 30.31 34.69 -4.17
CA TYR A 310 31.55 34.35 -3.48
C TYR A 310 32.75 34.56 -4.41
N GLN A 311 33.87 35.02 -3.86
CA GLN A 311 35.16 35.07 -4.53
C GLN A 311 36.20 34.40 -3.62
N GLY A 312 36.96 33.43 -4.15
CA GLY A 312 37.95 32.70 -3.35
C GLY A 312 37.34 31.95 -2.15
N GLY A 313 36.05 31.59 -2.23
CA GLY A 313 35.28 30.98 -1.14
C GLY A 313 34.74 31.94 -0.08
N THR A 314 34.98 33.25 -0.19
CA THR A 314 34.44 34.27 0.74
C THR A 314 33.26 35.02 0.11
N GLU A 315 32.16 35.20 0.84
CA GLU A 315 30.99 35.95 0.35
C GLU A 315 31.32 37.44 0.19
N VAL A 316 30.95 38.03 -0.95
CA VAL A 316 31.23 39.43 -1.29
C VAL A 316 29.94 40.24 -1.33
N THR A 317 29.92 41.35 -0.60
CA THR A 317 28.76 42.21 -0.43
C THR A 317 29.13 43.69 -0.58
N GLY A 318 28.13 44.59 -0.62
CA GLY A 318 28.33 46.03 -0.64
C GLY A 318 29.21 46.51 -1.80
N THR A 319 30.17 47.39 -1.52
CA THR A 319 31.06 47.99 -2.54
C THR A 319 31.96 46.97 -3.24
N ALA A 320 32.33 45.86 -2.58
CA ALA A 320 33.10 44.79 -3.20
C ALA A 320 32.27 44.06 -4.26
N LEU A 321 31.00 43.77 -3.99
CA LEU A 321 30.06 43.22 -4.96
C LEU A 321 29.86 44.19 -6.14
N THR A 322 29.65 45.49 -5.88
CA THR A 322 29.51 46.51 -6.93
C THR A 322 30.75 46.59 -7.85
N ALA A 323 31.96 46.36 -7.31
CA ALA A 323 33.19 46.30 -8.11
C ALA A 323 33.29 45.04 -8.99
N LEU A 324 32.61 43.95 -8.61
CA LEU A 324 32.49 42.76 -9.46
C LEU A 324 31.40 42.91 -10.52
N GLY A 325 30.27 43.55 -10.23
CA GLY A 325 29.20 43.77 -11.20
C GLY A 325 27.84 44.07 -10.58
N THR A 326 26.80 44.01 -11.41
CA THR A 326 25.39 44.10 -10.99
C THR A 326 24.75 42.72 -11.08
N ILE A 327 23.91 42.36 -10.11
CA ILE A 327 23.10 41.13 -10.20
C ILE A 327 21.81 41.46 -10.95
N SER A 328 21.55 40.74 -12.05
CA SER A 328 20.34 40.81 -12.86
C SER A 328 19.56 39.50 -12.76
N TRP A 329 18.24 39.59 -12.60
CA TRP A 329 17.34 38.44 -12.48
C TRP A 329 16.54 38.22 -13.76
N TYR A 330 16.41 36.97 -14.18
CA TYR A 330 15.67 36.55 -15.38
C TYR A 330 14.69 35.43 -15.02
N LYS A 331 13.51 35.45 -15.62
CA LYS A 331 12.47 34.42 -15.47
C LYS A 331 12.35 33.60 -16.76
N ASP A 332 12.21 32.28 -16.62
CA ASP A 332 11.86 31.33 -17.69
C ASP A 332 12.69 31.43 -18.97
N GLY A 333 14.01 31.59 -18.80
CA GLY A 333 14.97 31.71 -19.90
C GLY A 333 14.88 33.01 -20.70
N GLY A 334 14.07 33.97 -20.27
CA GLY A 334 13.94 35.28 -20.90
C GLY A 334 15.25 36.07 -20.91
N THR A 335 15.45 36.90 -21.94
CA THR A 335 16.66 37.71 -22.14
C THR A 335 16.58 39.12 -21.53
N THR A 336 15.41 39.51 -21.03
CA THR A 336 15.18 40.80 -20.35
C THR A 336 15.19 40.59 -18.85
N ALA A 337 15.98 41.39 -18.13
CA ALA A 337 16.01 41.33 -16.66
C ALA A 337 14.66 41.80 -16.08
N ILE A 338 14.08 41.01 -15.18
CA ILE A 338 12.83 41.32 -14.46
C ILE A 338 13.08 42.14 -13.18
N ALA A 339 14.30 42.08 -12.63
CA ALA A 339 14.75 42.83 -11.47
C ALA A 339 16.28 42.90 -11.42
N THR A 340 16.83 43.76 -10.57
CA THR A 340 18.26 43.83 -10.25
C THR A 340 18.50 43.91 -8.75
N GLY A 341 19.69 43.51 -8.30
CA GLY A 341 20.10 43.49 -6.89
C GLY A 341 20.18 42.08 -6.29
N GLN A 342 20.64 41.99 -5.04
CA GLN A 342 20.87 40.71 -4.36
C GLN A 342 19.57 39.93 -4.06
N THR A 343 18.41 40.58 -4.02
CA THR A 343 17.13 39.95 -3.62
C THR A 343 16.05 40.15 -4.68
N LEU A 344 15.26 39.10 -4.92
CA LEU A 344 14.04 39.13 -5.73
C LEU A 344 12.88 38.56 -4.92
N THR A 345 11.84 39.37 -4.70
CA THR A 345 10.58 38.90 -4.12
C THR A 345 9.72 38.29 -5.21
N ILE A 346 9.24 37.07 -4.97
CA ILE A 346 8.21 36.38 -5.75
C ILE A 346 6.93 36.45 -4.92
N SER A 347 5.94 37.17 -5.42
CA SER A 347 4.65 37.40 -4.76
C SER A 347 3.81 36.13 -4.75
N ALA A 348 2.73 36.12 -3.97
CA ALA A 348 1.78 35.01 -4.04
C ALA A 348 1.10 34.99 -5.42
N GLY A 349 1.11 33.83 -6.08
CA GLY A 349 0.54 33.62 -7.43
C GLY A 349 1.44 34.01 -8.61
N ASP A 350 2.69 34.46 -8.40
CA ASP A 350 3.63 34.80 -9.48
C ASP A 350 4.15 33.56 -10.24
N VAL A 351 3.96 32.36 -9.68
CA VAL A 351 4.36 31.05 -10.25
C VAL A 351 3.12 30.17 -10.44
N THR A 352 2.83 29.80 -11.69
CA THR A 352 1.80 28.81 -12.03
C THR A 352 2.47 27.47 -12.34
N ASN A 353 2.25 26.45 -11.53
CA ASN A 353 2.86 25.11 -11.60
C ASN A 353 4.40 25.09 -11.44
N SER A 354 5.17 25.75 -12.31
CA SER A 354 6.61 25.96 -12.12
C SER A 354 7.14 27.19 -12.86
N ALA A 355 8.20 27.79 -12.32
CA ALA A 355 8.95 28.86 -12.97
C ALA A 355 10.43 28.82 -12.56
N SER A 356 11.31 29.06 -13.53
CA SER A 356 12.75 29.13 -13.33
C SER A 356 13.23 30.58 -13.17
N TYR A 357 14.07 30.82 -12.17
CA TYR A 357 14.65 32.12 -11.87
C TYR A 357 16.17 32.02 -11.91
N THR A 358 16.78 32.83 -12.78
CA THR A 358 18.23 32.86 -12.99
C THR A 358 18.77 34.19 -12.49
N ALA A 359 19.75 34.16 -11.59
CA ALA A 359 20.52 35.34 -11.20
C ALA A 359 21.87 35.32 -11.93
N GLN A 360 22.23 36.43 -12.57
CA GLN A 360 23.51 36.61 -13.27
C GLN A 360 24.25 37.81 -12.69
N LEU A 361 25.54 37.65 -12.41
CA LEU A 361 26.45 38.75 -12.09
C LEU A 361 27.06 39.28 -13.39
N GLU A 362 26.66 40.49 -13.77
CA GLU A 362 27.00 41.13 -15.05
C GLU A 362 27.95 42.32 -14.88
N ALA A 363 28.91 42.46 -15.81
CA ALA A 363 29.86 43.58 -15.88
C ALA A 363 30.17 44.02 -17.33
#